data_AF-A0A5K1DBV2-F1
#
_entry.id   AF-A0A5K1DBV2-F1
#
_cell.length_a   1.000
_cell.length_b   1.000
_cell.length_c   1.000
_cell.angle_alpha   90.00
_cell.angle_beta   90.00
_cell.angle_gamma   90.00
#
_symmetry.space_group_name_H-M   'P 1'
#
loop_
_entity.id
_entity.type
_entity.pdbx_description
1 polymer ?
#
loop_
_entity_poly.entity_id
_entity_poly.type
_entity_poly.pdbx_seq_one_letter_code
_entity_poly.pdbx_strand_id
1 'polypeptide(L)' 'MGVDYYKVLQVDRNAKDDDLKKAYRKLAMKWHPDKNPTNKKEAEAKFKMISEAYE' A
#
# COMPACT_ATOMS: atom_id res chain seq x y z
N MET A 1 16.48 5.90 -9.20
CA MET A 1 15.42 5.14 -9.90
C MET A 1 14.19 5.27 -9.03
N GLY A 2 13.27 6.16 -9.40
CA GLY A 2 12.14 6.55 -8.56
C GLY A 2 11.30 5.32 -8.22
N VAL A 3 10.99 5.14 -6.93
CA VAL A 3 10.13 4.06 -6.48
C VAL A 3 8.78 4.26 -7.16
N ASP A 4 8.34 3.31 -7.98
CA ASP A 4 7.02 3.39 -8.65
C ASP A 4 5.93 3.22 -7.58
N TYR A 5 5.59 4.31 -6.88
CA TYR A 5 4.55 4.35 -5.86
C TYR A 5 3.21 3.83 -6.38
N TYR A 6 2.92 4.06 -7.66
CA TYR A 6 1.78 3.48 -8.37
C TYR A 6 1.82 1.93 -8.40
N LYS A 7 2.99 1.31 -8.61
CA LYS A 7 3.15 -0.15 -8.52
C LYS A 7 2.96 -0.67 -7.10
N VAL A 8 3.44 0.06 -6.10
CA VAL A 8 3.29 -0.31 -4.68
C VAL A 8 1.81 -0.30 -4.28
N LEU A 9 1.09 0.73 -4.71
CA LEU A 9 -0.35 0.88 -4.52
C LEU A 9 -1.18 0.00 -5.47
N GLN A 10 -0.54 -0.72 -6.40
CA GLN A 10 -1.20 -1.51 -7.45
C GLN A 10 -2.23 -0.71 -8.25
N VAL A 11 -1.93 0.57 -8.49
CA VAL A 11 -2.75 1.47 -9.28
C VAL A 11 -2.04 1.84 -10.57
N ASP A 12 -2.83 2.27 -11.54
CA ASP A 12 -2.28 2.81 -12.77
C ASP A 12 -1.51 4.11 -12.54
N ARG A 13 -0.57 4.41 -13.43
CA ARG A 13 0.21 5.67 -13.41
C ARG A 13 -0.67 6.91 -13.65
N ASN A 14 -1.88 6.68 -14.18
CA ASN A 14 -2.93 7.68 -14.38
C ASN A 14 -3.99 7.65 -13.26
N ALA A 15 -3.76 6.90 -12.18
CA ALA A 15 -4.68 6.83 -11.06
C ALA A 15 -4.85 8.20 -10.43
N LYS A 16 -6.12 8.56 -10.16
CA LYS A 16 -6.46 9.78 -9.45
C LYS A 16 -6.33 9.58 -7.95
N ASP A 17 -6.34 10.67 -7.19
CA ASP A 17 -6.35 10.65 -5.72
C ASP A 17 -7.42 9.72 -5.14
N ASP A 18 -8.59 9.61 -5.78
CA ASP A 18 -9.67 8.71 -5.37
C ASP A 18 -9.28 7.23 -5.48
N ASP A 19 -8.58 6.86 -6.56
CA ASP A 19 -8.05 5.51 -6.78
C ASP A 19 -6.90 5.20 -5.83
N LEU A 20 -5.99 6.16 -5.61
CA LEU A 20 -4.91 6.05 -4.63
C LEU A 20 -5.46 5.80 -3.22
N LYS A 21 -6.48 6.56 -2.81
CA LYS A 21 -7.12 6.43 -1.49
C LYS A 21 -7.87 5.11 -1.33
N LYS A 22 -8.57 4.64 -2.37
CA LYS A 22 -9.19 3.31 -2.40
C LYS A 22 -8.16 2.20 -2.30
N ALA A 23 -7.10 2.28 -3.09
CA ALA A 23 -6.03 1.28 -3.10
C ALA A 23 -5.29 1.22 -1.77
N TYR A 24 -4.91 2.39 -1.22
CA TYR A 24 -4.35 2.53 0.12
C TYR A 24 -5.22 1.82 1.16
N ARG A 25 -6.52 2.14 1.21
CA ARG A 25 -7.44 1.54 2.20
C ARG A 25 -7.55 0.03 2.04
N LYS A 26 -7.57 -0.47 0.80
CA LYS A 26 -7.66 -1.90 0.48
C LYS A 26 -6.39 -2.65 0.88
N LEU A 27 -5.22 -2.06 0.60
CA LEU A 27 -3.92 -2.63 0.91
C LEU A 27 -3.60 -2.52 2.41
N ALA A 28 -3.96 -1.43 3.07
CA ALA A 28 -3.84 -1.24 4.51
C ALA A 28 -4.64 -2.31 5.28
N MET A 29 -5.86 -2.62 4.85
CA MET A 29 -6.65 -3.72 5.43
C MET A 29 -6.04 -5.10 5.11
N LYS A 30 -5.47 -5.27 3.91
CA LYS A 30 -4.86 -6.54 3.47
C LYS A 30 -3.58 -6.84 4.25
N TRP A 31 -2.76 -5.83 4.50
CA TRP A 31 -1.50 -5.92 5.24
C TRP A 31 -1.66 -5.50 6.70
N HIS A 32 -2.89 -5.45 7.23
CA HIS A 32 -3.10 -5.11 8.63
C HIS A 32 -2.48 -6.20 9.53
N PRO A 33 -1.72 -5.84 10.59
CA PRO A 33 -1.06 -6.81 11.47
C PRO A 33 -2.04 -7.73 12.19
N ASP A 34 -3.28 -7.27 12.40
CA ASP A 34 -4.38 -8.06 12.98
C ASP A 34 -4.82 -9.21 12.06
N LYS A 35 -4.86 -8.98 10.74
CA LYS A 35 -5.18 -10.01 9.74
C LYS A 35 -3.99 -10.87 9.33
N ASN A 36 -2.78 -10.44 9.68
CA ASN A 36 -1.53 -11.13 9.33
C ASN A 36 -0.73 -11.47 10.60
N PRO A 37 -1.27 -12.32 11.49
CA PRO A 37 -0.61 -12.66 12.74
C PRO A 37 0.74 -13.35 12.55
N THR A 38 0.92 -14.10 11.45
CA THR A 38 2.16 -14.81 11.10
C THR A 38 3.15 -13.96 10.30
N ASN A 39 2.67 -12.95 9.57
CA ASN A 39 3.46 -12.21 8.58
C ASN A 39 3.66 -10.74 8.98
N LYS A 40 3.66 -10.43 10.29
CA LYS A 40 3.73 -9.05 10.82
C LYS A 40 4.88 -8.22 10.23
N LYS A 41 6.08 -8.80 10.06
CA LYS A 41 7.22 -8.10 9.45
C LYS A 41 6.97 -7.69 8.00
N GLU A 42 6.40 -8.59 7.21
CA GLU A 42 6.13 -8.33 5.80
C GLU A 42 4.95 -7.36 5.64
N ALA A 43 3.93 -7.53 6.47
CA ALA A 43 2.80 -6.62 6.62
C ALA A 43 3.25 -5.20 6.97
N GLU A 44 4.12 -5.03 7.96
CA GLU A 44 4.67 -3.73 8.35
C GLU A 44 5.51 -3.10 7.23
N ALA A 45 6.39 -3.86 6.58
CA ALA A 45 7.20 -3.37 5.46
C ALA A 45 6.32 -2.90 4.29
N LYS A 46 5.32 -3.71 3.91
CA LYS A 46 4.35 -3.35 2.87
C LYS A 46 3.53 -2.13 3.28
N PHE A 47 3.01 -2.10 4.51
CA PHE A 47 2.21 -1.00 5.03
C PHE A 47 2.98 0.33 5.03
N LYS A 48 4.27 0.29 5.39
CA LYS A 48 5.15 1.45 5.34
C LYS A 48 5.37 1.93 3.90
N MET A 49 5.67 1.02 2.97
CA MET A 49 5.79 1.36 1.55
C MET A 49 4.49 1.93 0.97
N ILE A 50 3.32 1.38 1.35
CA ILE A 50 2.00 1.86 0.92
C ILE A 50 1.72 3.27 1.45
N SER A 51 2.13 3.57 2.68
CA SER A 51 1.96 4.90 3.27
C SER A 51 2.92 5.92 2.64
N GLU A 52 4.17 5.54 2.44
CA GLU A 52 5.19 6.37 1.75
C GLU A 52 4.85 6.58 0.26
N ALA A 53 4.12 5.66 -0.36
CA ALA A 53 3.61 5.80 -1.71
C ALA A 53 2.37 6.69 -1.82
N TYR A 54 1.68 6.92 -0.70
CA TYR A 54 0.45 7.73 -0.65
C TYR A 54 0.71 9.15 -0.14
N GLU A 55 1.75 9.37 0.67
CA GLU A 55 2.29 10.71 0.99
C GLU A 55 2.89 11.41 -0.23
#